data_AF-A0A3P7RBC8-F1
#
_entry.id   AF-A0A3P7RBC8-F1
#
_cell.length_a   1.000
_cell.length_b   1.000
_cell.length_c   1.000
_cell.angle_alpha   90.00
_cell.angle_beta   90.00
_cell.angle_gamma   90.00
#
_symmetry.space_group_name_H-M   'P 1'
#
loop_
_entity.id
_entity.type
_entity.pdbx_description
1 polymer ?
#
loop_
_entity_poly.entity_id
_entity_poly.type
_entity_poly.pdbx_seq_one_letter_code
_entity_poly.pdbx_strand_id
1 'polypeptide(L)'
;MYYLDQVKQQFAEAPDVYVSFLDVMKDFKSQCIDTPGVIKRVSRLFRGRPSLIIGFNTFLPPGFDVCVDGPKIIISEPNGRQHIVDEAQLFCII
;
A
#
# COMPACT_ATOMS: atom_id res chain seq x y z
N MET A 1 -16.14 -5.06 -7.74
CA MET A 1 -15.14 -3.96 -7.81
C MET A 1 -13.84 -4.65 -8.17
N TYR A 2 -13.41 -4.57 -9.43
CA TYR A 2 -12.37 -5.44 -10.01
C TYR A 2 -11.09 -5.55 -9.15
N TYR A 3 -10.66 -4.46 -8.51
CA TYR A 3 -9.50 -4.45 -7.62
C TYR A 3 -9.67 -5.31 -6.36
N LEU A 4 -10.83 -5.25 -5.68
CA LEU A 4 -11.10 -6.08 -4.50
C LEU A 4 -11.16 -7.56 -4.86
N ASP A 5 -11.67 -7.86 -6.06
CA ASP A 5 -11.72 -9.23 -6.58
C ASP A 5 -10.30 -9.75 -6.86
N GLN A 6 -9.40 -8.91 -7.38
CA GLN A 6 -7.98 -9.25 -7.53
C GLN A 6 -7.28 -9.51 -6.18
N VAL A 7 -7.51 -8.66 -5.17
CA VAL A 7 -6.93 -8.86 -3.83
C VAL A 7 -7.39 -10.21 -3.26
N LYS A 8 -8.70 -10.51 -3.34
CA LYS A 8 -9.24 -11.79 -2.87
C LYS A 8 -8.66 -13.00 -3.59
N GLN A 9 -8.49 -12.92 -4.91
CA GLN A 9 -7.90 -14.01 -5.69
C GLN A 9 -6.42 -14.23 -5.32
N GLN A 10 -5.65 -13.15 -5.18
CA GLN A 10 -4.21 -13.25 -4.95
C GLN A 10 -3.84 -13.68 -3.52
N PHE A 11 -4.78 -13.53 -2.58
CA PHE A 11 -4.66 -13.93 -1.18
C PHE A 11 -5.77 -14.93 -0.77
N ALA A 12 -6.20 -15.80 -1.69
CA ALA A 12 -7.24 -16.78 -1.41
C ALA A 12 -6.87 -17.74 -0.26
N GLU A 13 -5.58 -18.03 -0.10
CA GLU A 13 -5.02 -18.86 0.97
C GLU A 13 -4.69 -18.07 2.26
N ALA A 14 -4.80 -16.73 2.21
CA ALA A 14 -4.46 -15.81 3.30
C ALA A 14 -5.60 -14.78 3.52
N PRO A 15 -6.77 -15.21 4.02
CA PRO A 15 -7.94 -14.36 4.17
C PRO A 15 -7.75 -13.20 5.15
N ASP A 16 -6.83 -13.33 6.09
CA ASP A 16 -6.38 -12.31 7.04
C ASP A 16 -5.78 -11.08 6.36
N VAL A 17 -5.15 -11.24 5.19
CA VAL A 17 -4.64 -10.12 4.38
C VAL A 17 -5.79 -9.25 3.87
N TYR A 18 -6.88 -9.87 3.41
CA TYR A 18 -8.06 -9.13 2.96
C TYR A 18 -8.72 -8.38 4.13
N VAL A 19 -8.83 -9.01 5.31
CA VAL A 19 -9.34 -8.35 6.52
C VAL A 19 -8.47 -7.16 6.92
N SER A 20 -7.15 -7.35 6.95
CA SER A 20 -6.17 -6.30 7.26
C SER A 20 -6.26 -5.12 6.28
N PHE A 21 -6.48 -5.40 4.99
CA PHE A 21 -6.70 -4.35 4.00
C PHE A 21 -7.95 -3.52 4.32
N LEU A 22 -9.06 -4.18 4.69
CA LEU A 22 -10.28 -3.48 5.08
C LEU A 22 -10.07 -2.62 6.34
N ASP A 23 -9.30 -3.09 7.30
CA ASP A 23 -9.00 -2.31 8.51
C ASP A 23 -8.14 -1.07 8.20
N VAL A 24 -7.16 -1.19 7.30
CA VAL A 24 -6.41 -0.03 6.79
C VAL A 24 -7.34 0.99 6.12
N MET A 25 -8.31 0.53 5.33
CA MET A 25 -9.29 1.43 4.69
C MET A 25 -10.24 2.07 5.71
N LYS A 26 -10.61 1.38 6.79
CA LYS A 26 -11.39 1.97 7.89
C LYS A 26 -10.62 3.07 8.59
N ASP A 27 -9.36 2.81 8.96
CA ASP A 27 -8.49 3.80 9.62
C ASP A 27 -8.34 5.07 8.78
N PHE A 28 -8.25 4.95 7.45
CA PHE A 28 -8.21 6.10 6.56
C PHE A 28 -9.55 6.85 6.53
N LYS A 29 -10.68 6.14 6.46
CA LYS A 29 -12.02 6.74 6.49
C LYS A 29 -12.34 7.44 7.82
N SER A 30 -11.82 6.94 8.93
CA SER A 30 -11.96 7.56 10.26
C SER A 30 -10.92 8.65 10.53
N GLN A 31 -10.09 9.00 9.55
CA GLN A 31 -9.02 9.99 9.66
C GLN A 31 -7.95 9.64 10.71
N CYS A 32 -7.86 8.36 11.11
CA CYS A 32 -6.80 7.89 12.01
C CYS A 32 -5.44 7.84 11.31
N ILE A 33 -5.43 7.66 9.99
CA ILE A 33 -4.24 7.78 9.13
C ILE A 33 -4.53 8.71 7.96
N ASP A 34 -3.49 9.37 7.48
CA ASP A 34 -3.52 10.27 6.33
C ASP A 34 -3.20 9.54 5.01
N THR A 35 -3.17 10.28 3.89
CA THR A 35 -2.95 9.72 2.55
C THR A 35 -1.59 9.00 2.43
N PRO A 36 -0.45 9.59 2.86
CA PRO A 36 0.81 8.84 2.96
C PRO A 36 0.72 7.60 3.85
N GLY A 37 0.01 7.70 4.98
CA GLY A 37 -0.18 6.60 5.93
C GLY A 37 -0.91 5.40 5.32
N VAL A 38 -2.02 5.63 4.63
CA VAL A 38 -2.78 4.55 3.96
C VAL A 38 -1.95 3.90 2.84
N ILE A 39 -1.26 4.70 2.02
CA ILE A 39 -0.39 4.17 0.95
C ILE A 39 0.72 3.31 1.55
N LYS A 40 1.39 3.76 2.61
CA LYS A 40 2.47 3.02 3.28
C LYS A 40 2.00 1.69 3.87
N ARG A 41 0.81 1.66 4.49
CA ARG A 41 0.25 0.43 5.06
C ARG A 41 -0.17 -0.55 3.97
N VAL A 42 -0.85 -0.10 2.91
CA VAL A 42 -1.22 -0.93 1.76
C VAL A 42 0.01 -1.48 1.05
N SER A 43 1.03 -0.63 0.84
CA SER A 43 2.31 -1.02 0.22
C SER A 43 3.03 -2.13 0.99
N ARG A 44 3.02 -2.05 2.33
CA ARG A 44 3.57 -3.10 3.19
C ARG A 44 2.75 -4.38 3.15
N LEU A 45 1.43 -4.26 3.21
CA LEU A 45 0.50 -5.38 3.21
C LEU A 45 0.60 -6.21 1.92
N PHE A 46 0.79 -5.55 0.77
CA PHE A 46 0.90 -6.20 -0.53
C PHE A 46 2.34 -6.36 -1.02
N ARG A 47 3.31 -6.36 -0.11
CA ARG A 47 4.70 -6.66 -0.48
C ARG A 47 4.81 -7.99 -1.22
N GLY A 48 5.68 -8.01 -2.23
CA GLY A 48 5.81 -9.15 -3.15
C GLY A 48 4.69 -9.25 -4.21
N ARG A 49 3.69 -8.36 -4.18
CA ARG A 49 2.60 -8.25 -5.16
C ARG A 49 2.59 -6.87 -5.84
N PRO A 50 3.57 -6.56 -6.71
CA PRO A 50 3.73 -5.22 -7.30
C PRO A 50 2.50 -4.77 -8.10
N SER A 51 1.76 -5.68 -8.72
CA SER A 51 0.54 -5.37 -9.47
C SER A 51 -0.56 -4.77 -8.60
N LEU A 52 -0.72 -5.25 -7.36
CA LEU A 52 -1.70 -4.67 -6.42
C LEU A 52 -1.23 -3.32 -5.90
N ILE A 53 0.05 -3.18 -5.58
CA ILE A 53 0.62 -1.91 -5.11
C ILE A 53 0.41 -0.81 -6.15
N ILE A 54 0.79 -1.08 -7.41
CA ILE A 54 0.63 -0.12 -8.52
C ILE A 54 -0.86 0.11 -8.84
N GLY A 55 -1.69 -0.94 -8.78
CA GLY A 55 -3.13 -0.84 -9.00
C GLY A 55 -3.82 0.13 -8.02
N PHE A 56 -3.23 0.34 -6.84
CA PHE A 56 -3.74 1.28 -5.86
C PHE A 56 -3.70 2.74 -6.32
N ASN A 57 -2.85 3.10 -7.29
CA ASN A 57 -2.78 4.46 -7.87
C ASN A 57 -4.14 4.96 -8.39
N THR A 58 -5.02 4.06 -8.82
CA THR A 58 -6.36 4.41 -9.31
C THR A 58 -7.27 5.00 -8.23
N PHE A 59 -6.92 4.83 -6.95
CA PHE A 59 -7.65 5.35 -5.80
C PHE A 59 -6.97 6.58 -5.18
N LEU A 60 -5.78 6.97 -5.66
CA LEU A 60 -5.03 8.07 -5.07
C LEU A 60 -5.48 9.42 -5.62
N PRO A 61 -5.51 10.47 -4.78
CA PRO A 61 -5.73 11.84 -5.24
C PRO A 61 -4.63 12.27 -6.23
N PRO A 62 -4.90 13.24 -7.13
CA PRO A 62 -3.90 13.79 -8.03
C PRO A 62 -2.63 14.25 -7.31
N GLY A 63 -1.47 13.88 -7.87
CA GLY A 63 -0.15 14.20 -7.33
C GLY A 63 0.38 13.21 -6.30
N PHE A 64 -0.43 12.26 -5.84
CA PHE A 64 0.08 11.07 -5.17
C PHE A 64 0.31 9.95 -6.18
N ASP A 65 1.43 9.26 -6.02
CA ASP A 65 1.77 8.09 -6.84
C ASP A 65 2.55 7.09 -5.99
N VAL A 66 2.37 5.80 -6.29
CA VAL A 66 3.19 4.72 -5.77
C VAL A 66 3.79 3.89 -6.92
N CYS A 67 5.10 3.69 -6.84
CA CYS A 67 5.88 2.88 -7.78
C CYS A 67 6.69 1.81 -7.04
N VAL A 68 7.06 0.76 -7.77
CA VAL A 68 7.92 -0.31 -7.27
C VAL A 68 9.19 -0.36 -8.11
N ASP A 69 10.35 -0.30 -7.45
CA ASP A 69 11.69 -0.37 -8.04
C ASP A 69 12.50 -1.48 -7.35
N GLY A 70 12.46 -2.69 -7.91
CA GLY A 70 13.05 -3.87 -7.29
C GLY A 70 12.46 -4.14 -5.89
N PRO A 71 13.25 -4.17 -4.81
CA PRO A 71 12.75 -4.34 -3.44
C PRO A 71 12.16 -3.05 -2.83
N LYS A 72 12.32 -1.90 -3.50
CA LYS A 72 11.90 -0.59 -3.00
C LYS A 72 10.50 -0.27 -3.45
N ILE A 73 9.71 0.28 -2.55
CA ILE A 73 8.44 0.92 -2.88
C ILE A 73 8.63 2.43 -2.67
N ILE A 74 8.33 3.21 -3.70
CA ILE A 74 8.52 4.66 -3.73
C ILE A 74 7.14 5.30 -3.71
N ILE A 75 6.89 6.16 -2.73
CA ILE A 75 5.65 6.93 -2.59
C ILE A 75 5.98 8.39 -2.88
N SER A 76 5.33 8.97 -3.88
CA SER A 76 5.48 10.37 -4.26
C SER A 76 4.29 11.18 -3.75
N GLU A 77 4.56 12.33 -3.14
CA GLU A 77 3.57 13.30 -2.70
C GLU A 77 3.48 14.50 -3.67
N PRO A 78 2.34 15.22 -3.71
CA PRO A 78 2.14 16.38 -4.57
C PRO A 78 3.09 17.55 -4.28
N ASN A 79 3.68 17.61 -3.08
CA ASN A 79 4.68 18.61 -2.68
C ASN A 79 6.10 18.27 -3.17
N GLY A 80 6.28 17.16 -3.90
CA GLY A 80 7.58 16.68 -4.38
C GLY A 80 8.35 15.81 -3.38
N ARG A 81 7.80 15.58 -2.17
CA ARG A 81 8.40 14.68 -1.18
C ARG A 81 8.25 13.23 -1.64
N GLN A 82 9.30 12.45 -1.46
CA GLN A 82 9.27 11.01 -1.69
C GLN A 82 9.54 10.24 -0.39
N HIS A 83 8.88 9.08 -0.26
CA HIS A 83 9.13 8.12 0.80
C HIS A 83 9.55 6.79 0.19
N ILE A 84 10.64 6.23 0.69
CA ILE A 84 11.12 4.91 0.26
C ILE A 84 10.82 3.90 1.36
N VAL A 85 10.11 2.82 1.00
CA VAL A 85 9.73 1.72 1.88
C VAL A 85 10.51 0.47 1.45
N ASP A 86 11.70 0.28 2.01
CA ASP A 86 12.64 -0.82 1.72
C ASP A 86 12.60 -1.93 2.80
N GLU A 87 13.05 -3.15 2.51
CA GLU A 87 13.27 -4.22 3.50
C GLU A 87 14.29 -3.84 4.58
N ALA A 88 15.28 -3.02 4.25
CA ALA A 88 16.31 -2.58 5.22
C ALA A 88 15.73 -1.84 6.45
N GLN A 89 14.55 -1.21 6.33
CA GLN A 89 13.87 -0.59 7.48
C GLN A 89 13.26 -1.58 8.48
N LEU A 90 13.17 -2.87 8.13
CA LEU A 90 12.68 -3.92 9.03
C LEU A 90 13.82 -4.54 9.85
N PHE A 91 15.04 -4.62 9.28
CA PHE A 91 16.20 -5.21 9.93
C PHE A 91 16.94 -4.26 10.90
N CYS A 92 16.67 -2.95 10.88
CA CYS A 92 17.25 -1.99 11.84
C CYS A 92 16.52 -1.94 13.20
N ILE A 93 15.60 -2.86 13.49
CA ILE A 93 14.85 -2.92 14.77
C ILE A 93 15.11 -4.24 15.53
N ILE A 94 16.15 -4.99 15.15
CA ILE A 94 16.56 -6.23 15.82
C ILE A 94 17.97 -6.09 16.37
#